data_AF-A0A376MVL9-F1
#
_entry.id   AF-A0A376MVL9-F1
#
_cell.length_a   1.000
_cell.length_b   1.000
_cell.length_c   1.000
_cell.angle_alpha   90.00
_cell.angle_beta   90.00
_cell.angle_gamma   90.00
#
_symmetry.space_group_name_H-M   'P 1'
#
loop_
_entity.id
_entity.type
_entity.pdbx_description
1 polymer ?
#
loop_
_entity_poly.entity_id
_entity_poly.type
_entity_poly.pdbx_seq_one_letter_code
_entity_poly.pdbx_strand_id
1 'polypeptide(L)'
;MPYLQGPGKIHFCCRSTETFILKSAKELGIDVRDISPAERASMDGVVAGDTTYREWFLRQPYTRQKQIVGETRAKLIRDGGMSPDEFYTDKGEWLTLKQLRERDAQVFRKAGI
;
A
#
# COMPACT_ATOMS: atom_id res chain seq x y z
N MET A 1 37.51 -22.15 -4.71
CA MET A 1 36.42 -22.64 -5.57
C MET A 1 36.67 -22.08 -6.99
N PRO A 2 37.36 -22.72 -7.94
CA PRO A 2 37.93 -22.20 -9.24
C PRO A 2 37.17 -21.09 -10.06
N TYR A 3 37.03 -21.16 -11.39
CA TYR A 3 35.86 -20.51 -12.02
C TYR A 3 34.63 -21.17 -11.41
N LEU A 4 34.07 -20.55 -10.36
CA LEU A 4 33.60 -21.22 -9.13
C LEU A 4 33.75 -20.32 -7.87
N GLN A 5 34.41 -19.13 -7.85
CA GLN A 5 34.84 -18.46 -6.58
C GLN A 5 33.90 -17.44 -5.94
N GLY A 6 32.76 -17.15 -6.55
CA GLY A 6 31.82 -16.22 -5.96
C GLY A 6 30.44 -16.29 -6.62
N PRO A 7 29.42 -15.72 -5.98
CA PRO A 7 28.07 -15.67 -6.51
C PRO A 7 28.04 -15.13 -7.94
N GLY A 8 27.46 -15.91 -8.86
CA GLY A 8 27.28 -15.53 -10.26
C GLY A 8 28.49 -15.81 -11.15
N LYS A 9 29.59 -16.33 -10.59
CA LYS A 9 30.80 -16.70 -11.35
C LYS A 9 31.19 -18.15 -11.14
N ILE A 10 30.22 -18.99 -10.75
CA ILE A 10 30.48 -20.39 -10.47
C ILE A 10 30.65 -21.21 -11.75
N HIS A 11 29.94 -20.88 -12.82
CA HIS A 11 30.08 -21.53 -14.11
C HIS A 11 29.53 -20.61 -15.23
N PHE A 12 29.65 -21.04 -16.49
CA PHE A 12 29.20 -20.25 -17.65
C PHE A 12 27.70 -20.02 -17.57
N CYS A 13 27.30 -18.76 -17.72
CA CYS A 13 25.92 -18.27 -17.50
C CYS A 13 25.34 -18.48 -16.08
N CYS A 14 26.16 -18.58 -15.03
CA CYS A 14 25.67 -18.63 -13.65
C CYS A 14 24.96 -17.34 -13.24
N ARG A 15 23.71 -17.45 -12.75
CA ARG A 15 22.90 -16.34 -12.20
C ARG A 15 22.72 -16.40 -10.68
N SER A 16 23.46 -17.27 -10.00
CA SER A 16 23.40 -17.39 -8.55
C SER A 16 23.86 -16.09 -7.89
N THR A 17 23.25 -15.74 -6.76
CA THR A 17 23.65 -14.59 -5.94
C THR A 17 23.92 -15.05 -4.51
N GLU A 18 24.81 -14.37 -3.79
CA GLU A 18 25.06 -14.60 -2.37
C GLU A 18 24.31 -13.51 -1.63
N THR A 19 23.49 -13.91 -0.67
CA THR A 19 22.79 -12.96 0.19
C THR A 19 23.31 -13.17 1.60
N PHE A 20 23.98 -12.16 2.13
CA PHE A 20 24.45 -12.19 3.52
C PHE A 20 23.25 -12.01 4.45
N ILE A 21 23.03 -13.01 5.32
CA ILE A 21 22.04 -12.93 6.38
C ILE A 21 22.75 -12.42 7.63
N LEU A 22 22.35 -11.25 8.10
CA LEU A 22 22.89 -10.67 9.33
C LEU A 22 22.30 -11.38 10.55
N LYS A 23 23.07 -11.36 11.66
CA LYS A 23 22.56 -11.72 12.98
C LYS A 23 21.39 -10.82 13.37
N SER A 24 20.55 -11.29 14.29
CA SER A 24 19.44 -10.49 14.80
C SER A 24 19.94 -9.22 15.50
N ALA A 25 19.12 -8.16 15.52
CA ALA A 25 19.47 -6.90 16.20
C ALA A 25 19.91 -7.10 17.65
N LYS A 26 19.26 -8.03 18.37
CA LYS A 26 19.60 -8.41 19.75
C LYS A 26 21.01 -8.98 19.87
N GLU A 27 21.44 -9.84 18.95
CA GLU A 27 22.79 -10.43 18.95
C GLU A 27 23.87 -9.43 18.56
N LEU A 28 23.49 -8.35 17.87
CA LEU A 28 24.36 -7.23 17.54
C LEU A 28 24.38 -6.15 18.63
N GLY A 29 23.61 -6.32 19.71
CA GLY A 29 23.51 -5.34 20.80
C GLY A 29 22.74 -4.07 20.43
N ILE A 30 21.93 -4.11 19.38
CA ILE A 30 21.09 -2.99 18.94
C ILE A 30 19.74 -3.10 19.66
N ASP A 31 19.37 -2.08 20.43
CA ASP A 31 18.01 -1.99 20.98
C ASP A 31 17.04 -1.63 19.86
N VAL A 32 16.16 -2.58 19.54
CA VAL A 32 15.15 -2.45 18.47
C VAL A 32 14.19 -1.29 18.74
N ARG A 33 14.04 -0.86 20.00
CA ARG A 33 13.18 0.26 20.38
C ARG A 33 13.71 1.62 19.92
N ASP A 34 15.03 1.72 19.69
CA ASP A 34 15.68 2.94 19.20
C ASP A 34 15.70 3.02 17.67
N ILE A 35 15.18 2.00 16.98
CA ILE A 35 15.06 2.00 15.52
C ILE A 35 13.80 2.79 15.16
N SER A 36 13.98 3.89 14.45
CA SER A 36 12.85 4.66 13.91
C SER A 36 11.96 3.77 13.04
N PRO A 37 10.63 3.98 13.03
CA PRO A 37 9.73 3.26 12.13
C PRO A 37 10.26 3.31 10.69
N ALA A 38 10.08 2.20 9.96
CA ALA A 38 10.53 2.13 8.58
C ALA A 38 9.90 3.26 7.76
N GLU A 39 10.68 3.83 6.85
CA GLU A 39 10.24 4.88 5.94
C GLU A 39 10.17 4.31 4.52
N ARG A 40 9.16 4.71 3.75
CA ARG A 40 8.98 4.32 2.36
C ARG A 40 8.99 5.55 1.47
N ALA A 41 9.81 5.54 0.43
CA ALA A 41 9.78 6.58 -0.59
C ALA A 41 8.43 6.58 -1.32
N SER A 42 7.82 7.75 -1.48
CA SER A 42 6.61 7.96 -2.26
C SER A 42 6.77 9.19 -3.18
N MET A 43 5.85 9.33 -4.13
CA MET A 43 5.89 10.42 -5.12
C MET A 43 5.81 11.81 -4.48
N ASP A 44 5.12 11.94 -3.34
CA ASP A 44 4.95 13.22 -2.63
C ASP A 44 5.88 13.35 -1.42
N GLY A 45 6.92 12.52 -1.34
CA GLY A 45 7.88 12.49 -0.23
C GLY A 45 7.86 11.16 0.53
N VAL A 46 8.58 11.14 1.66
CA VAL A 46 8.69 9.97 2.50
C VAL A 46 7.38 9.76 3.26
N VAL A 47 6.86 8.53 3.25
CA VAL A 47 5.71 8.11 4.07
C VAL A 47 6.16 7.05 5.07
N ALA A 48 5.50 6.98 6.22
CA ALA A 48 5.74 5.89 7.17
C ALA A 48 5.46 4.54 6.49
N GLY A 49 6.31 3.55 6.74
CA GLY A 49 6.32 2.25 6.06
C GLY A 49 5.06 1.43 6.31
N ASP A 50 4.37 1.70 7.41
CA ASP A 50 3.09 1.13 7.81
C ASP A 50 1.87 1.86 7.21
N THR A 51 2.06 2.96 6.47
CA THR A 51 0.96 3.73 5.89
C THR A 51 0.15 2.86 4.92
N THR A 52 -1.12 2.65 5.26
CA THR A 52 -2.08 1.90 4.44
C THR A 52 -2.57 2.74 3.26
N TYR A 53 -3.09 2.09 2.22
CA TYR A 53 -3.66 2.79 1.07
C TYR A 53 -4.80 3.73 1.48
N ARG A 54 -5.67 3.29 2.40
CA ARG A 54 -6.77 4.11 2.93
C ARG A 54 -6.26 5.38 3.59
N GLU A 55 -5.27 5.28 4.47
CA GLU A 55 -4.70 6.44 5.17
C GLU A 55 -4.02 7.40 4.20
N TRP A 56 -3.24 6.86 3.25
CA TRP A 56 -2.62 7.66 2.20
C TRP A 56 -3.68 8.39 1.35
N PHE A 57 -4.74 7.69 0.95
CA PHE A 57 -5.81 8.22 0.11
C PHE A 57 -6.57 9.36 0.81
N LEU A 58 -6.91 9.18 2.09
CA LEU A 58 -7.61 10.19 2.89
C LEU A 58 -6.80 11.47 3.10
N ARG A 59 -5.46 11.37 3.14
CA ARG A 59 -4.54 12.52 3.21
C ARG A 59 -4.45 13.32 1.91
N GLN A 60 -4.81 12.72 0.77
CA GLN A 60 -4.72 13.40 -0.53
C GLN A 60 -5.73 14.56 -0.67
N PRO A 61 -5.42 15.59 -1.45
CA PRO A 61 -6.39 16.63 -1.79
C PRO A 61 -7.58 16.03 -2.56
N TYR A 62 -8.75 16.65 -2.40
CA TYR A 62 -10.00 16.17 -3.00
C TYR A 62 -9.91 16.04 -4.54
N THR A 63 -9.15 16.93 -5.18
CA THR A 63 -8.88 16.88 -6.63
C THR A 63 -8.22 15.57 -7.04
N ARG A 64 -7.21 15.11 -6.30
CA ARG A 64 -6.53 13.83 -6.55
C ARG A 64 -7.43 12.64 -6.20
N GLN A 65 -8.19 12.71 -5.11
CA GLN A 65 -9.19 11.68 -4.78
C GLN A 65 -10.19 11.48 -5.93
N LYS A 66 -10.74 12.59 -6.47
CA LYS A 66 -11.65 12.57 -7.62
C LYS A 66 -11.01 12.01 -8.88
N GLN A 67 -9.72 12.27 -9.14
CA GLN A 67 -9.00 11.68 -10.28
C GLN A 67 -8.85 10.16 -10.17
N ILE A 68 -8.67 9.64 -8.95
CA ILE A 68 -8.45 8.21 -8.72
C ILE A 68 -9.77 7.41 -8.77
N VAL A 69 -10.78 7.80 -7.99
CA VAL A 69 -12.02 7.00 -7.83
C VAL A 69 -13.24 7.57 -8.56
N GLY A 70 -13.12 8.80 -9.09
CA GLY A 70 -14.23 9.56 -9.66
C GLY A 70 -14.97 10.41 -8.63
N GLU A 71 -15.81 11.33 -9.12
CA GLU A 71 -16.49 12.35 -8.30
C GLU A 71 -17.47 11.76 -7.28
N THR A 72 -18.37 10.89 -7.73
CA THR A 72 -19.41 10.32 -6.87
C THR A 72 -18.80 9.49 -5.74
N ARG A 73 -17.79 8.67 -6.05
CA ARG A 73 -17.11 7.84 -5.05
C ARG A 73 -16.26 8.66 -4.08
N ALA A 74 -15.61 9.73 -4.55
CA ALA A 74 -14.88 10.64 -3.68
C ALA A 74 -15.81 11.32 -2.66
N LYS A 75 -17.03 11.71 -3.08
CA LYS A 75 -18.06 12.22 -2.16
C LYS A 75 -18.55 11.14 -1.18
N LEU A 76 -18.76 9.91 -1.62
CA LEU A 76 -19.17 8.81 -0.73
C LEU A 76 -18.13 8.54 0.37
N ILE A 77 -16.84 8.70 0.07
CA ILE A 77 -15.78 8.54 1.07
C ILE A 77 -15.79 9.69 2.08
N ARG A 78 -15.86 10.95 1.60
CA ARG A 78 -15.79 12.12 2.49
C ARG A 78 -17.06 12.35 3.31
N ASP A 79 -18.20 12.33 2.63
CA ASP A 79 -19.49 12.77 3.21
C ASP A 79 -20.32 11.57 3.68
N GLY A 80 -20.16 10.42 3.01
CA GLY A 80 -20.87 9.18 3.34
C GLY A 80 -20.14 8.31 4.36
N GLY A 81 -18.82 8.46 4.51
CA GLY A 81 -17.98 7.67 5.43
C GLY A 81 -17.59 6.28 4.92
N MET A 82 -17.75 6.00 3.62
CA MET A 82 -17.34 4.73 3.00
C MET A 82 -15.82 4.62 2.92
N SER A 83 -15.26 3.42 3.04
CA SER A 83 -13.84 3.18 2.78
C SER A 83 -13.57 2.89 1.30
N PRO A 84 -12.37 3.21 0.79
CA PRO A 84 -11.98 2.84 -0.58
C PRO A 84 -12.03 1.33 -0.85
N ASP A 85 -11.82 0.51 0.18
CA ASP A 85 -11.80 -0.95 0.09
C ASP A 85 -13.20 -1.52 -0.19
N GLU A 86 -14.26 -0.82 0.24
CA GLU A 86 -15.66 -1.20 0.03
C GLU A 86 -16.11 -1.06 -1.44
N PHE A 87 -15.29 -0.44 -2.29
CA PHE A 87 -15.56 -0.34 -3.73
C PHE A 87 -15.28 -1.63 -4.50
N TYR A 88 -14.69 -2.61 -3.85
CA TYR A 88 -14.34 -3.88 -4.46
C TYR A 88 -15.13 -5.03 -3.85
N THR A 89 -15.32 -6.10 -4.62
CA THR A 89 -15.74 -7.39 -4.07
C THR A 89 -14.58 -8.05 -3.32
N ASP A 90 -14.87 -9.13 -2.60
CA ASP A 90 -13.89 -10.03 -2.00
C ASP A 90 -12.88 -10.59 -3.03
N LYS A 91 -13.31 -10.68 -4.29
CA LYS A 91 -12.48 -11.09 -5.44
C LYS A 91 -11.71 -9.93 -6.09
N GLY A 92 -11.86 -8.71 -5.60
CA GLY A 92 -11.22 -7.51 -6.15
C GLY A 92 -11.92 -6.92 -7.37
N GLU A 93 -13.17 -7.28 -7.65
CA GLU A 93 -13.92 -6.71 -8.78
C GLU A 93 -14.47 -5.33 -8.43
N TRP A 94 -14.32 -4.37 -9.34
CA TRP A 94 -14.77 -2.99 -9.13
C TRP A 94 -16.29 -2.87 -9.19
N LEU A 95 -16.92 -2.48 -8.09
CA LEU A 95 -18.36 -2.34 -7.98
C LEU A 95 -18.86 -1.09 -8.71
N THR A 96 -19.96 -1.26 -9.45
CA THR A 96 -20.67 -0.14 -10.07
C THR A 96 -21.40 0.73 -9.03
N LEU A 97 -21.69 1.98 -9.37
CA LEU A 97 -22.44 2.88 -8.48
C LEU A 97 -23.83 2.34 -8.13
N LYS A 98 -24.48 1.61 -9.05
CA LYS A 98 -25.77 0.96 -8.80
C LYS A 98 -25.64 -0.13 -7.74
N GLN A 99 -24.65 -0.99 -7.86
CA GLN A 99 -24.37 -2.05 -6.88
C GLN A 99 -24.00 -1.48 -5.51
N LEU A 100 -23.19 -0.41 -5.47
CA LEU A 100 -22.87 0.29 -4.21
C LEU A 100 -24.13 0.89 -3.56
N ARG A 101 -25.05 1.44 -4.35
CA ARG A 101 -26.31 1.99 -3.84
C ARG A 101 -27.25 0.92 -3.31
N GLU A 102 -27.28 -0.25 -3.94
CA GLU A 102 -28.05 -1.39 -3.47
C GLU A 102 -27.50 -1.94 -2.16
N ARG A 103 -26.17 -1.98 -2.01
CA ARG A 103 -25.51 -2.44 -0.79
C ARG A 103 -25.71 -1.47 0.38
N ASP A 104 -25.45 -0.18 0.15
CA ASP A 104 -25.39 0.83 1.21
C ASP A 104 -26.12 2.12 0.84
N ALA A 105 -27.43 2.02 0.60
CA ALA A 105 -28.28 3.17 0.25
C ALA A 105 -28.23 4.32 1.28
N GLN A 106 -27.94 4.02 2.55
CA GLN A 106 -27.84 5.03 3.60
C GLN A 106 -26.64 5.96 3.41
N VAL A 107 -25.54 5.44 2.87
CA VAL A 107 -24.31 6.22 2.65
C VAL A 107 -24.53 7.26 1.55
N PHE A 108 -25.26 6.88 0.50
CA PHE A 108 -25.68 7.78 -0.58
C PHE A 108 -26.57 8.91 -0.04
N ARG A 109 -27.56 8.58 0.80
CA ARG A 109 -28.41 9.60 1.47
C ARG A 109 -27.61 10.57 2.32
N LYS A 110 -26.63 10.08 3.09
CA LYS A 110 -25.74 10.92 3.91
C LYS A 110 -24.87 11.84 3.07
N ALA A 111 -24.35 11.33 1.95
CA ALA A 111 -23.56 12.11 1.00
C ALA A 111 -24.39 13.06 0.12
N GLY A 112 -25.73 13.02 0.21
CA GLY A 112 -26.63 13.88 -0.56
C GLY A 112 -26.67 13.55 -2.07
N ILE A 113 -26.43 12.28 -2.43
CA ILE A 113 -26.37 11.78 -3.82
C ILE A 113 -27.19 10.51 -4.02
#